data_AF-A0A8S4Q599-F1
#
_entry.id   AF-A0A8S4Q599-F1
#
_cell.length_a   1.000
_cell.length_b   1.000
_cell.length_c   1.000
_cell.angle_alpha   90.00
_cell.angle_beta   90.00
_cell.angle_gamma   90.00
#
_symmetry.space_group_name_H-M   'P 1'
#
loop_
_entity.id
_entity.type
_entity.pdbx_description
1 polymer ?
#
loop_
_entity_poly.entity_id
_entity_poly.type
_entity_poly.pdbx_seq_one_letter_code
_entity_poly.pdbx_strand_id
1 'polypeptide(L)'
;DKTRTDMADNLRKAVTSLTEVVFPASRSAREGQQHHALRAGTEYVTNLPLQMALYFNVFYFPLWLISSIITLEAKYTALTTLYRIIIIAALVVMTMVELIRLYLGYLGNLTEKVPELAGFWLLTLLLQLPLVLFLLFNEATIILPLERAMNIVMSLFVLFEVIIGYFAIQIMVNHQVAKFHLQQFHNLENIGAHEGHEFEDNTNHTA
;
A
#
# COMPACT_ATOMS: atom_id res chain seq x y z
N ASP A 1 18.88 43.02 -38.82
CA ASP A 1 18.45 41.69 -38.34
C ASP A 1 18.94 41.40 -36.92
N LYS A 2 20.26 41.45 -36.67
CA LYS A 2 20.91 41.22 -35.36
C LYS A 2 20.37 42.05 -34.18
N THR A 3 19.97 43.30 -34.43
CA THR A 3 19.46 44.23 -33.41
C THR A 3 18.08 43.84 -32.86
N ARG A 4 17.29 43.06 -33.63
CA ARG A 4 15.91 42.68 -33.27
C ARG A 4 15.89 41.42 -32.39
N THR A 5 16.84 40.51 -32.62
CA THR A 5 17.11 39.35 -31.75
C THR A 5 17.67 39.76 -30.40
N ASP A 6 18.61 40.72 -30.36
CA ASP A 6 19.18 41.22 -29.11
C ASP A 6 18.12 41.88 -28.21
N MET A 7 17.15 42.58 -28.80
CA MET A 7 16.04 43.21 -28.08
C MET A 7 15.08 42.18 -27.49
N ALA A 8 14.80 41.09 -28.22
CA ALA A 8 13.94 40.00 -27.74
C ALA A 8 14.58 39.24 -26.57
N ASP A 9 15.90 39.02 -26.62
CA ASP A 9 16.64 38.34 -25.55
C ASP A 9 16.73 39.19 -24.28
N ASN A 10 16.91 40.50 -24.43
CA ASN A 10 16.90 41.43 -23.31
C ASN A 10 15.49 41.56 -22.70
N LEU A 11 14.44 41.53 -23.52
CA LEU A 11 13.06 41.53 -23.06
C LEU A 11 12.72 40.24 -22.30
N ARG A 12 13.14 39.08 -22.81
CA ARG A 12 12.98 37.79 -22.12
C ARG A 12 13.69 37.80 -20.77
N LYS A 13 14.92 38.30 -20.69
CA LYS A 13 15.68 38.43 -19.43
C LYS A 13 15.01 39.40 -18.45
N ALA A 14 14.43 40.49 -18.94
CA ALA A 14 13.69 41.42 -18.10
C ALA A 14 12.42 40.77 -17.53
N VAL A 15 11.65 40.07 -18.38
CA VAL A 15 10.42 39.36 -18.00
C VAL A 15 10.71 38.24 -17.00
N THR A 16 11.78 37.46 -17.17
CA THR A 16 12.17 36.44 -16.19
C THR A 16 12.59 37.06 -14.86
N SER A 17 13.35 38.18 -14.87
CA SER A 17 13.74 38.85 -13.62
C SER A 17 12.55 39.46 -12.88
N LEU A 18 11.56 40.00 -13.61
CA LEU A 18 10.34 40.54 -13.02
C LEU A 18 9.43 39.42 -12.48
N THR A 19 9.41 38.26 -13.15
CA THR A 19 8.68 37.08 -12.68
C THR A 19 9.29 36.54 -11.38
N GLU A 20 10.62 36.56 -11.25
CA GLU A 20 11.33 36.16 -10.01
C GLU A 20 11.06 37.10 -8.83
N VAL A 21 10.86 38.40 -9.08
CA VAL A 21 10.56 39.40 -8.04
C VAL A 21 9.09 39.38 -7.62
N VAL A 22 8.17 39.13 -8.55
CA VAL A 22 6.71 39.12 -8.28
C VAL A 22 6.25 37.79 -7.67
N PHE A 23 6.90 36.67 -7.98
CA PHE A 23 6.57 35.35 -7.45
C PHE A 23 7.76 34.67 -6.76
N PRO A 24 8.23 35.17 -5.59
CA PRO A 24 9.30 34.55 -4.82
C PRO A 24 8.94 33.13 -4.32
N ALA A 25 7.64 32.78 -4.31
CA ALA A 25 7.14 31.46 -3.97
C ALA A 25 7.51 30.37 -5.01
N SER A 26 7.86 30.74 -6.24
CA SER A 26 8.14 29.77 -7.32
C SER A 26 9.51 29.09 -7.20
N ARG A 27 10.53 29.72 -6.57
CA ARG A 27 11.81 29.06 -6.26
C ARG A 27 11.66 28.06 -5.11
N SER A 28 11.02 28.45 -4.02
CA SER A 28 10.79 27.58 -2.84
C SER A 28 9.80 26.45 -3.12
N ALA A 29 8.78 26.71 -3.96
CA ALA A 29 7.86 25.66 -4.40
C ALA A 29 8.52 24.71 -5.41
N ARG A 30 9.40 25.18 -6.30
CA ARG A 30 10.05 24.34 -7.31
C ARG A 30 11.25 23.55 -6.78
N GLU A 31 12.06 24.10 -5.87
CA GLU A 31 13.08 23.34 -5.12
C GLU A 31 12.43 22.38 -4.11
N GLY A 32 11.38 22.82 -3.40
CA GLY A 32 10.60 21.97 -2.51
C GLY A 32 9.90 20.82 -3.26
N GLN A 33 9.29 21.10 -4.42
CA GLN A 33 8.67 20.08 -5.28
C GLN A 33 9.70 19.21 -5.99
N GLN A 34 10.88 19.71 -6.41
CA GLN A 34 11.92 18.85 -6.98
C GLN A 34 12.53 17.93 -5.92
N HIS A 35 12.81 18.42 -4.71
CA HIS A 35 13.28 17.54 -3.63
C HIS A 35 12.19 16.55 -3.19
N HIS A 36 10.91 16.94 -3.17
CA HIS A 36 9.81 16.01 -2.90
C HIS A 36 9.51 15.05 -4.06
N ALA A 37 9.69 15.46 -5.32
CA ALA A 37 9.46 14.62 -6.50
C ALA A 37 10.65 13.70 -6.80
N LEU A 38 11.89 14.11 -6.52
CA LEU A 38 13.08 13.25 -6.53
C LEU A 38 13.02 12.26 -5.35
N ARG A 39 12.53 12.68 -4.18
CA ARG A 39 12.27 11.74 -3.06
C ARG A 39 11.07 10.82 -3.32
N ALA A 40 10.06 11.29 -4.05
CA ALA A 40 8.90 10.47 -4.47
C ALA A 40 9.20 9.56 -5.67
N GLY A 41 10.22 9.86 -6.47
CA GLY A 41 10.60 9.11 -7.66
C GLY A 41 11.76 8.14 -7.47
N THR A 42 12.45 8.16 -6.33
CA THR A 42 13.67 7.34 -6.13
C THR A 42 13.62 6.38 -4.94
N GLU A 43 12.65 6.49 -4.02
CA GLU A 43 12.61 5.57 -2.88
C GLU A 43 11.22 5.42 -2.27
N TYR A 44 10.25 4.93 -3.06
CA TYR A 44 9.18 4.14 -2.48
C TYR A 44 9.25 2.76 -3.11
N VAL A 45 9.81 1.89 -2.29
CA VAL A 45 10.13 0.49 -2.48
C VAL A 45 9.37 -0.14 -1.32
N THR A 46 8.49 -1.11 -1.59
CA THR A 46 7.89 -2.06 -0.63
C THR A 46 7.98 -1.70 0.86
N ASN A 47 6.86 -1.64 1.58
CA ASN A 47 6.90 -1.46 3.03
C ASN A 47 7.73 -2.59 3.66
N LEU A 48 8.99 -2.28 4.03
CA LEU A 48 9.99 -3.27 4.41
C LEU A 48 9.60 -3.98 5.72
N PRO A 49 9.12 -3.28 6.77
CA PRO A 49 8.55 -3.94 7.94
C PRO A 49 7.42 -4.93 7.60
N LEU A 50 6.50 -4.54 6.71
CA LEU A 50 5.41 -5.42 6.29
C LEU A 50 5.94 -6.66 5.56
N GLN A 51 6.90 -6.48 4.67
CA GLN A 51 7.51 -7.57 3.91
C GLN A 51 8.26 -8.56 4.81
N MET A 52 8.97 -8.05 5.83
CA MET A 52 9.66 -8.89 6.82
C MET A 52 8.66 -9.67 7.68
N ALA A 53 7.56 -9.05 8.12
CA ALA A 53 6.52 -9.75 8.86
C ALA A 53 5.87 -10.86 8.03
N LEU A 54 5.49 -10.57 6.78
CA LEU A 54 4.95 -11.57 5.85
C LEU A 54 5.92 -12.72 5.62
N TYR A 55 7.21 -12.42 5.43
CA TYR A 55 8.25 -13.42 5.25
C TYR A 55 8.31 -14.39 6.43
N PHE A 56 8.40 -13.87 7.66
CA PHE A 56 8.41 -14.74 8.85
C PHE A 56 7.11 -15.51 9.01
N ASN A 57 5.97 -14.89 8.69
CA ASN A 57 4.67 -15.53 8.80
C ASN A 57 4.54 -16.72 7.83
N VAL A 58 5.10 -16.65 6.62
CA VAL A 58 5.16 -17.79 5.67
C VAL A 58 5.85 -19.02 6.26
N PHE A 59 6.95 -18.85 7.00
CA PHE A 59 7.64 -19.97 7.65
C PHE A 59 6.97 -20.42 8.95
N TYR A 60 6.35 -19.48 9.66
CA TYR A 60 5.64 -19.75 10.89
C TYR A 60 4.34 -20.53 10.66
N PHE A 61 3.61 -20.21 9.59
CA PHE A 61 2.33 -20.81 9.25
C PHE A 61 2.33 -22.35 9.19
N PRO A 62 3.23 -23.05 8.47
CA PRO A 62 3.25 -24.51 8.46
C PRO A 62 3.55 -25.10 9.84
N LEU A 63 4.39 -24.44 10.65
CA LEU A 63 4.65 -24.86 12.03
C LEU A 63 3.38 -24.72 12.89
N TRP A 64 2.68 -23.59 12.77
CA TRP A 64 1.40 -23.36 13.43
C TRP A 64 0.35 -24.40 13.02
N LEU A 65 0.24 -24.71 11.74
CA LEU A 65 -0.72 -25.69 11.22
C LEU A 65 -0.44 -27.10 11.76
N ILE A 66 0.81 -27.55 11.70
CA ILE A 66 1.20 -28.86 12.25
C ILE A 66 0.93 -28.92 13.75
N SER A 67 1.30 -27.89 14.50
CA SER A 67 1.03 -27.83 15.94
C SER A 67 -0.46 -27.85 16.27
N SER A 68 -1.29 -27.19 15.46
CA SER A 68 -2.75 -27.17 15.59
C SER A 68 -3.35 -28.55 15.32
N ILE A 69 -2.83 -29.29 14.35
CA ILE A 69 -3.26 -30.66 14.06
C ILE A 69 -2.87 -31.60 15.20
N ILE A 70 -1.63 -31.53 15.69
CA ILE A 70 -1.16 -32.38 16.81
C ILE A 70 -1.98 -32.11 18.07
N THR A 71 -2.20 -30.84 18.41
CA THR A 71 -2.95 -30.47 19.61
C THR A 71 -4.42 -30.85 19.49
N LEU A 72 -5.02 -30.74 18.30
CA LEU A 72 -6.38 -31.21 18.02
C LEU A 72 -6.50 -32.73 18.19
N GLU A 73 -5.56 -33.50 17.67
CA GLU A 73 -5.54 -34.97 17.79
C GLU A 73 -5.45 -35.39 19.26
N ALA A 74 -4.54 -34.78 20.02
CA ALA A 74 -4.34 -35.08 21.44
C ALA A 74 -5.58 -34.85 22.31
N LYS A 75 -6.42 -33.86 21.96
CA LYS A 75 -7.67 -33.57 22.69
C LYS A 75 -8.92 -34.11 22.01
N TYR A 76 -8.81 -34.76 20.85
CA TYR A 76 -9.94 -35.09 19.98
C TYR A 76 -11.04 -35.87 20.70
N THR A 77 -10.65 -36.87 21.50
CA THR A 77 -11.59 -37.72 22.25
C THR A 77 -12.30 -36.98 23.39
N ALA A 78 -11.65 -35.97 23.98
CA ALA A 78 -12.17 -35.19 25.10
C ALA A 78 -13.18 -34.10 24.66
N LEU A 79 -13.18 -33.69 23.40
CA LEU A 79 -14.10 -32.65 22.89
C LEU A 79 -15.47 -33.23 22.57
N THR A 80 -16.52 -32.43 22.76
CA THR A 80 -17.87 -32.75 22.27
C THR A 80 -17.93 -32.66 20.74
N THR A 81 -18.87 -33.37 20.11
CA THR A 81 -19.02 -33.41 18.65
C THR A 81 -19.15 -32.02 18.02
N LEU A 82 -19.91 -31.12 18.65
CA LEU A 82 -20.09 -29.75 18.17
C LEU A 82 -18.77 -28.98 18.16
N TYR A 83 -17.98 -29.04 19.24
CA TYR A 83 -16.69 -28.35 19.30
C TYR A 83 -15.69 -28.92 18.31
N ARG A 84 -15.69 -30.24 18.06
CA ARG A 84 -14.83 -30.84 17.03
C ARG A 84 -15.11 -30.24 15.66
N ILE A 85 -16.38 -30.16 15.27
CA ILE A 85 -16.79 -29.59 13.97
C ILE A 85 -16.37 -28.12 13.88
N ILE A 86 -16.62 -27.33 14.92
CA ILE A 86 -16.28 -25.90 14.93
C ILE A 86 -14.77 -25.68 14.82
N ILE A 87 -13.94 -26.41 15.57
CA ILE A 87 -12.48 -26.23 15.53
C ILE A 87 -11.93 -26.68 14.18
N ILE A 88 -12.38 -27.82 13.64
CA ILE A 88 -11.95 -28.28 12.31
C ILE A 88 -12.32 -27.25 11.25
N ALA A 89 -13.55 -26.74 11.27
CA ALA A 89 -14.00 -25.70 10.34
C ALA A 89 -13.15 -24.43 10.50
N ALA A 90 -12.89 -23.99 11.73
CA ALA A 90 -12.05 -22.82 12.01
C ALA A 90 -10.62 -23.01 11.49
N LEU A 91 -9.99 -24.18 11.69
CA LEU A 91 -8.65 -24.47 11.17
C LEU A 91 -8.59 -24.49 9.64
N VAL A 92 -9.61 -25.07 8.97
CA VAL A 92 -9.69 -25.07 7.50
C VAL A 92 -9.86 -23.65 6.97
N VAL A 93 -10.79 -22.88 7.54
CA VAL A 93 -11.03 -21.48 7.13
C VAL A 93 -9.78 -20.64 7.40
N MET A 94 -9.16 -20.76 8.57
CA MET A 94 -7.90 -20.08 8.90
C MET A 94 -6.81 -20.41 7.89
N THR A 95 -6.65 -21.69 7.52
CA THR A 95 -5.64 -22.12 6.54
C THR A 95 -5.89 -21.47 5.18
N MET A 96 -7.13 -21.50 4.69
CA MET A 96 -7.48 -20.89 3.39
C MET A 96 -7.30 -19.38 3.39
N VAL A 97 -7.80 -18.71 4.43
CA VAL A 97 -7.69 -17.25 4.59
C VAL A 97 -6.22 -16.86 4.68
N GLU A 98 -5.42 -17.57 5.47
CA GLU A 98 -4.00 -17.28 5.65
C GLU A 98 -3.21 -17.39 4.34
N LEU A 99 -3.46 -18.43 3.53
CA LEU A 99 -2.82 -18.59 2.22
C LEU A 99 -3.16 -17.41 1.27
N ILE A 100 -4.43 -17.06 1.16
CA ILE A 100 -4.89 -15.95 0.32
C ILE A 100 -4.33 -14.62 0.85
N ARG A 101 -4.37 -14.43 2.17
CA ARG A 101 -3.87 -13.24 2.86
C ARG A 101 -2.38 -13.07 2.58
N LEU A 102 -1.54 -14.07 2.86
CA LEU A 102 -0.09 -13.99 2.61
C LEU A 102 0.23 -13.73 1.14
N TYR A 103 -0.51 -14.34 0.21
CA TYR A 103 -0.36 -14.09 -1.22
C TYR A 103 -0.66 -12.63 -1.59
N LEU A 104 -1.82 -12.10 -1.15
CA LEU A 104 -2.22 -10.72 -1.43
C LEU A 104 -1.30 -9.70 -0.73
N GLY A 105 -0.84 -9.99 0.48
CA GLY A 105 0.08 -9.11 1.21
C GLY A 105 1.42 -9.03 0.52
N TYR A 106 1.97 -10.17 0.08
CA TYR A 106 3.23 -10.22 -0.65
C TYR A 106 3.11 -9.51 -2.00
N LEU A 107 2.12 -9.91 -2.81
CA LEU A 107 1.89 -9.35 -4.13
C LEU A 107 1.56 -7.85 -4.07
N GLY A 108 0.63 -7.45 -3.20
CA GLY A 108 0.17 -6.06 -3.07
C GLY A 108 1.26 -5.12 -2.59
N ASN A 109 2.12 -5.57 -1.68
CA ASN A 109 3.27 -4.78 -1.22
C ASN A 109 4.35 -4.66 -2.30
N LEU A 110 4.65 -5.74 -3.03
CA LEU A 110 5.67 -5.76 -4.11
C LEU A 110 5.26 -5.03 -5.38
N THR A 111 4.00 -5.18 -5.76
CA THR A 111 3.47 -4.59 -7.00
C THR A 111 2.84 -3.22 -6.76
N GLU A 112 2.85 -2.75 -5.50
CA GLU A 112 2.28 -1.47 -5.09
C GLU A 112 0.84 -1.30 -5.58
N LYS A 113 0.04 -2.34 -5.43
CA LYS A 113 -1.36 -2.29 -5.85
C LYS A 113 -2.27 -2.14 -4.65
N VAL A 114 -2.93 -0.98 -4.58
CA VAL A 114 -3.89 -0.64 -3.52
C VAL A 114 -4.97 -1.71 -3.33
N PRO A 115 -5.62 -2.23 -4.40
CA PRO A 115 -6.71 -3.18 -4.21
C PRO A 115 -6.26 -4.47 -3.52
N GLU A 116 -5.10 -5.00 -3.89
CA GLU A 116 -4.52 -6.23 -3.34
C GLU A 116 -4.11 -6.03 -1.87
N LEU A 117 -3.49 -4.90 -1.54
CA LEU A 117 -3.10 -4.57 -0.17
C LEU A 117 -4.31 -4.29 0.73
N ALA A 118 -5.36 -3.66 0.18
CA ALA A 118 -6.63 -3.50 0.87
C ALA A 118 -7.31 -4.85 1.13
N GLY A 119 -7.26 -5.78 0.16
CA GLY A 119 -7.72 -7.16 0.32
C GLY A 119 -6.98 -7.90 1.44
N PHE A 120 -5.65 -7.83 1.46
CA PHE A 120 -4.82 -8.34 2.55
C PHE A 120 -5.28 -7.82 3.92
N TRP A 121 -5.41 -6.50 4.05
CA TRP A 121 -5.74 -5.87 5.33
C TRP A 121 -7.16 -6.19 5.76
N LEU A 122 -8.11 -6.21 4.83
CA LEU A 122 -9.50 -6.59 5.10
C LEU A 122 -9.60 -8.04 5.57
N LEU A 123 -8.93 -8.98 4.90
CA LEU A 123 -8.88 -10.38 5.34
C LEU A 123 -8.25 -10.52 6.73
N THR A 124 -7.19 -9.75 7.00
CA THR A 124 -6.51 -9.72 8.29
C THR A 124 -7.45 -9.25 9.41
N LEU A 125 -8.16 -8.15 9.18
CA LEU A 125 -9.04 -7.54 10.19
C LEU A 125 -10.34 -8.33 10.39
N LEU A 126 -10.98 -8.75 9.29
CA LEU A 126 -12.36 -9.25 9.31
C LEU A 126 -12.46 -10.77 9.46
N LEU A 127 -11.46 -11.52 9.00
CA LEU A 127 -11.45 -12.98 9.09
C LEU A 127 -10.37 -13.47 10.05
N GLN A 128 -9.11 -13.09 9.81
CA GLN A 128 -7.98 -13.65 10.55
C GLN A 128 -8.01 -13.28 12.03
N LEU A 129 -8.24 -12.00 12.36
CA LEU A 129 -8.26 -11.50 13.72
C LEU A 129 -9.38 -12.14 14.57
N PRO A 130 -10.66 -12.16 14.18
CA PRO A 130 -11.69 -12.80 15.00
C PRO A 130 -11.47 -14.32 15.14
N LEU A 131 -10.98 -15.00 14.11
CA LEU A 131 -10.71 -16.44 14.17
C LEU A 131 -9.52 -16.77 15.09
N VAL A 132 -8.42 -16.01 15.04
CA VAL A 132 -7.28 -16.23 15.95
C VAL A 132 -7.66 -15.92 17.39
N LEU A 133 -8.46 -14.87 17.63
CA LEU A 133 -8.99 -14.56 18.95
C LEU A 133 -9.94 -15.65 19.46
N PHE A 134 -10.78 -16.20 18.59
CA PHE A 134 -11.64 -17.34 18.90
C PHE A 134 -10.81 -18.56 19.34
N LEU A 135 -9.76 -18.92 18.59
CA LEU A 135 -8.88 -20.03 18.95
C LEU A 135 -8.05 -19.76 20.22
N LEU A 136 -7.75 -18.49 20.51
CA LEU A 136 -6.93 -18.12 21.67
C LEU A 136 -7.72 -18.04 22.98
N PHE A 137 -8.94 -17.50 22.95
CA PHE A 137 -9.73 -17.19 24.15
C PHE A 137 -10.87 -18.18 24.43
N ASN A 138 -11.11 -19.15 23.55
CA ASN A 138 -12.17 -20.13 23.77
C ASN A 138 -11.80 -21.19 24.83
N GLU A 139 -11.88 -20.79 26.10
CA GLU A 139 -11.63 -21.64 27.27
C GLU A 139 -12.71 -22.73 27.48
N ALA A 140 -13.80 -22.72 26.72
CA ALA A 140 -14.78 -23.81 26.75
C ALA A 140 -14.20 -25.13 26.20
N THR A 141 -13.02 -25.06 25.58
CA THR A 141 -12.23 -26.21 25.18
C THR A 141 -11.03 -26.36 26.11
N ILE A 142 -10.56 -27.59 26.33
CA ILE A 142 -9.28 -27.81 26.99
C ILE A 142 -8.18 -27.28 26.05
N ILE A 143 -7.66 -26.09 26.34
CA ILE A 143 -6.60 -25.46 25.55
C ILE A 143 -5.25 -26.02 26.03
N LEU A 144 -4.53 -26.68 25.14
CA LEU A 144 -3.18 -27.18 25.46
C LEU A 144 -2.18 -26.01 25.54
N PRO A 145 -1.15 -26.07 26.40
CA PRO A 145 -0.13 -25.01 26.47
C PRO A 145 0.55 -24.73 25.13
N LEU A 146 0.80 -25.77 24.33
CA LEU A 146 1.37 -25.65 22.98
C LEU A 146 0.44 -24.87 22.04
N GLU A 147 -0.84 -25.22 22.01
CA GLU A 147 -1.85 -24.53 21.20
C GLU A 147 -1.93 -23.05 21.58
N ARG A 148 -1.96 -22.76 22.88
CA ARG A 148 -1.99 -21.39 23.39
C ARG A 148 -0.75 -20.60 22.96
N ALA A 149 0.44 -21.17 23.12
CA ALA A 149 1.69 -20.52 22.72
C ALA A 149 1.69 -20.18 21.21
N MET A 150 1.28 -21.12 20.37
CA MET A 150 1.24 -20.93 18.92
C MET A 150 0.17 -19.91 18.51
N ASN A 151 -1.00 -19.91 19.15
CA ASN A 151 -2.03 -18.90 18.89
C ASN A 151 -1.63 -17.50 19.38
N ILE A 152 -0.87 -17.38 20.48
CA ILE A 152 -0.32 -16.09 20.93
C ILE A 152 0.63 -15.53 19.89
N VAL A 153 1.59 -16.33 19.41
CA VAL A 153 2.55 -15.88 18.40
C VAL A 153 1.84 -15.49 17.10
N MET A 154 0.87 -16.29 16.65
CA MET A 154 0.03 -15.93 15.49
C MET A 154 -0.71 -14.61 15.71
N SER A 155 -1.29 -14.41 16.91
CA SER A 155 -1.99 -13.16 17.25
C SER A 155 -1.05 -11.95 17.21
N LEU A 156 0.19 -12.10 17.67
CA LEU A 156 1.18 -11.02 17.60
C LEU A 156 1.52 -10.64 16.16
N PHE A 157 1.70 -11.62 15.27
CA PHE A 157 1.88 -11.36 13.83
C PHE A 157 0.68 -10.59 13.26
N VAL A 158 -0.54 -11.07 13.49
CA VAL A 158 -1.78 -10.46 12.99
C VAL A 158 -1.92 -9.02 13.50
N LEU A 159 -1.70 -8.77 14.80
CA LEU A 159 -1.78 -7.42 15.37
C LEU A 159 -0.75 -6.47 14.76
N PHE A 160 0.49 -6.93 14.61
CA PHE A 160 1.55 -6.15 13.97
C PHE A 160 1.17 -5.79 12.53
N GLU A 161 0.68 -6.77 11.77
CA GLU A 161 0.29 -6.59 10.37
C GLU A 161 -0.95 -5.70 10.20
N VAL A 162 -1.91 -5.71 11.14
CA VAL A 162 -3.03 -4.76 11.15
C VAL A 162 -2.52 -3.32 11.26
N ILE A 163 -1.57 -3.08 12.17
CA ILE A 163 -0.99 -1.74 12.40
C ILE A 163 -0.20 -1.30 11.17
N ILE A 164 0.77 -2.11 10.72
CA ILE A 164 1.62 -1.75 9.58
C ILE A 164 0.82 -1.70 8.27
N GLY A 165 -0.10 -2.64 8.07
CA GLY A 165 -0.97 -2.69 6.89
C GLY A 165 -1.89 -1.46 6.79
N TYR A 166 -2.41 -0.96 7.92
CA TYR A 166 -3.17 0.29 7.94
C TYR A 166 -2.31 1.47 7.46
N PHE A 167 -1.10 1.62 7.97
CA PHE A 167 -0.18 2.68 7.52
C PHE A 167 0.18 2.52 6.04
N ALA A 168 0.42 1.29 5.58
CA ALA A 168 0.75 1.02 4.18
C ALA A 168 -0.40 1.43 3.25
N ILE A 169 -1.67 1.16 3.62
CA ILE A 169 -2.83 1.60 2.84
C ILE A 169 -2.96 3.12 2.82
N GLN A 170 -2.80 3.80 3.96
CA GLN A 170 -2.90 5.27 4.03
C GLN A 170 -1.87 5.96 3.12
N ILE A 171 -0.62 5.48 3.15
CA ILE A 171 0.45 5.99 2.28
C ILE A 171 0.08 5.76 0.82
N MET A 172 -0.41 4.56 0.49
CA MET A 172 -0.71 4.18 -0.88
C MET A 172 -1.94 4.91 -1.47
N VAL A 173 -2.97 5.18 -0.66
CA VAL A 173 -4.15 5.98 -1.06
C VAL A 173 -3.77 7.42 -1.36
N ASN A 174 -2.99 8.06 -0.49
CA ASN A 174 -2.51 9.42 -0.73
C ASN A 174 -1.69 9.52 -2.03
N HIS A 175 -1.00 8.43 -2.40
CA HIS A 175 -0.22 8.36 -3.62
C HIS A 175 -1.08 8.23 -4.89
N GLN A 176 -2.17 7.47 -4.85
CA GLN A 176 -3.14 7.41 -5.96
C GLN A 176 -3.73 8.80 -6.25
N VAL A 177 -4.06 9.55 -5.19
CA VAL A 177 -4.59 10.91 -5.30
C VAL A 177 -3.55 11.84 -5.92
N ALA A 178 -2.29 11.77 -5.49
CA ALA A 178 -1.21 12.57 -6.06
C ALA A 178 -0.96 12.27 -7.56
N LYS A 179 -0.97 10.99 -7.96
CA LYS A 179 -0.84 10.58 -9.36
C LYS A 179 -2.00 11.08 -10.22
N PHE A 180 -3.23 11.03 -9.69
CA PHE A 180 -4.41 11.54 -10.39
C PHE A 180 -4.29 13.05 -10.66
N HIS A 181 -3.88 13.84 -9.65
CA HIS A 181 -3.68 15.27 -9.85
C HIS A 181 -2.57 15.58 -10.87
N LEU A 182 -1.45 14.87 -10.84
CA LEU A 182 -0.38 15.04 -11.83
C LEU A 182 -0.84 14.71 -13.26
N GLN A 183 -1.64 13.65 -13.43
CA GLN A 183 -2.23 13.30 -14.73
C GLN A 183 -3.20 14.38 -15.23
N GLN A 184 -3.97 15.01 -14.33
CA GLN A 184 -4.82 16.14 -14.70
C GLN A 184 -4.00 17.33 -15.19
N PHE A 185 -2.91 17.68 -14.49
CA PHE A 185 -2.02 18.77 -14.93
C PHE A 185 -1.38 18.48 -16.30
N HIS A 186 -0.86 17.27 -16.51
CA HIS A 186 -0.25 16.92 -17.79
C HIS A 186 -1.27 16.92 -18.95
N ASN A 187 -2.50 16.47 -18.72
CA ASN A 187 -3.57 16.56 -19.72
C ASN A 187 -3.94 18.01 -20.04
N LEU A 188 -4.01 18.89 -19.03
CA LEU A 188 -4.29 20.32 -19.25
C LEU A 188 -3.16 21.01 -20.02
N GLU A 189 -1.90 20.67 -19.73
CA GLU A 189 -0.73 21.20 -20.45
C GLU A 189 -0.71 20.75 -21.92
N ASN A 190 -1.03 19.48 -22.21
CA ASN A 190 -1.16 18.99 -23.59
C ASN A 190 -2.32 19.67 -24.35
N ILE A 191 -3.46 19.93 -23.70
CA ILE A 191 -4.57 20.65 -24.33
C ILE A 191 -4.17 22.09 -24.67
N GLY A 192 -3.53 22.80 -23.74
CA GLY A 192 -3.05 24.16 -23.98
C GLY A 192 -1.99 24.24 -25.08
N ALA A 193 -1.12 23.23 -25.21
CA ALA A 193 -0.13 23.15 -26.29
C ALA A 193 -0.79 22.90 -27.66
N HIS A 194 -1.84 22.08 -27.72
CA HIS A 194 -2.59 21.83 -28.95
C HIS A 194 -3.37 23.06 -29.44
N GLU A 195 -4.04 23.80 -28.54
CA GLU A 195 -4.73 25.04 -28.90
C GLU A 195 -3.73 26.10 -29.40
N GLY A 196 -2.58 26.26 -28.74
CA GLY A 196 -1.54 27.19 -29.17
C GLY A 196 -1.03 26.94 -30.59
N HIS A 197 -0.86 25.67 -30.97
CA HIS A 197 -0.46 25.28 -32.32
C HIS A 197 -1.54 25.50 -33.38
N GLU A 198 -2.83 25.29 -33.06
CA GLU A 198 -3.93 25.59 -33.98
C GLU A 198 -4.07 27.10 -34.25
N PHE A 199 -3.86 27.95 -33.23
CA PHE A 199 -3.89 29.40 -33.42
C PHE A 199 -2.74 29.89 -34.30
N GLU A 200 -1.54 29.34 -34.14
CA GLU A 200 -0.35 29.73 -34.91
C GLU A 200 -0.46 29.32 -36.40
N ASP A 201 -1.03 28.14 -36.68
CA ASP A 201 -1.26 27.65 -38.05
C ASP A 201 -2.37 28.45 -38.78
N ASN A 202 -3.43 28.83 -38.07
CA ASN A 202 -4.52 29.61 -38.64
C ASN A 202 -4.12 31.07 -38.92
N THR A 203 -3.21 31.65 -38.12
CA THR A 203 -2.62 32.97 -38.40
C THR A 203 -1.65 32.96 -39.58
N ASN A 204 -0.96 31.85 -39.84
CA ASN A 204 -0.05 31.75 -40.99
C ASN A 204 -0.79 31.52 -42.32
N HIS A 205 -2.02 31.00 -42.30
CA HIS A 205 -2.84 30.83 -43.50
C HIS A 205 -3.69 32.05 -43.87
N THR A 206 -3.77 33.08 -43.01
CA THR A 206 -4.53 34.32 -43.26
C THR A 206 -3.67 35.53 -43.62
N ALA A 207 -2.35 35.36 -43.76
CA ALA A 207 -1.40 36.39 -44.20
C ALA A 207 -1.04 36.28 -45.68
#